data_AF-A0A3C1YZJ3-F1
#
_entry.id   AF-A0A3C1YZJ3-F1
#
_cell.length_a   1.000
_cell.length_b   1.000
_cell.length_c   1.000
_cell.angle_alpha   90.00
_cell.angle_beta   90.00
_cell.angle_gamma   90.00
#
_symmetry.space_group_name_H-M   'P 1'
#
loop_
_entity.id
_entity.type
_entity.pdbx_description
1 polymer ?
#
loop_
_entity_poly.entity_id
_entity_poly.type
_entity_poly.pdbx_seq_one_letter_code
_entity_poly.pdbx_strand_id
1 'polypeptide(L)'
;MQKKQVAIVVPMHNRAELTPDEQTSFEHLQYYLGGYDKFLVVPDSLNINLPGCSLKRFGDEYFGSVAANTRLLLSEDFYRSFTDYEYILIYHLDALVFSDQLRAWCDTGLDYIGPPWLQCADSPWVKEARVGNGGFSLRKIESFLKVFRSDVYWMEPGEYWQEKYAGRALPVRMLNSPRRWLKRLSRFNNARLEMARWHLRPDGTKNEDHFWSDRAKHYVPDFKVASVEDGLRFAFEVAPRMCLELTRGAMPFGCHAWPRYDRTFWEPYLISPRTESNSVRE
;
A
#
# COMPACT_ATOMS: atom_id res chain seq x y z
N MET A 1 16.53 -5.64 21.32
CA MET A 1 15.24 -6.34 21.42
C MET A 1 15.02 -7.11 20.12
N GLN A 2 14.52 -8.34 20.18
CA GLN A 2 14.14 -9.09 18.98
C GLN A 2 12.90 -8.43 18.36
N LYS A 3 12.94 -8.11 17.06
CA LYS A 3 11.77 -7.54 16.37
C LYS A 3 10.65 -8.57 16.30
N LYS A 4 9.41 -8.12 16.45
CA LYS A 4 8.23 -8.93 16.13
C LYS A 4 8.15 -9.12 14.61
N GLN A 5 7.54 -10.22 14.15
CA GLN A 5 7.55 -10.52 12.71
C GLN A 5 6.66 -9.56 11.92
N VAL A 6 5.39 -9.38 12.31
CA VAL A 6 4.42 -8.60 11.52
C VAL A 6 3.38 -7.92 12.40
N ALA A 7 3.00 -6.70 12.01
CA ALA A 7 1.82 -6.00 12.52
C ALA A 7 0.80 -5.80 11.40
N ILE A 8 -0.47 -5.67 11.77
CA ILE A 8 -1.54 -5.30 10.85
C ILE A 8 -1.85 -3.82 11.06
N VAL A 9 -1.89 -3.08 9.96
CA VAL A 9 -2.13 -1.65 9.95
C VAL A 9 -3.44 -1.41 9.21
N VAL A 10 -4.39 -0.76 9.89
CA VAL A 10 -5.72 -0.45 9.37
C VAL A 10 -5.83 1.07 9.23
N PRO A 11 -5.54 1.63 8.05
CA PRO A 11 -5.79 3.04 7.76
C PRO A 11 -7.28 3.37 7.88
N MET A 12 -7.59 4.37 8.71
CA MET A 12 -8.95 4.84 8.92
C MET A 12 -9.23 6.12 8.11
N HIS A 13 -10.50 6.40 7.91
CA HIS A 13 -10.97 7.68 7.39
C HIS A 13 -11.19 8.71 8.52
N ASN A 14 -11.65 9.92 8.18
CA ASN A 14 -11.96 10.99 9.15
C ASN A 14 -13.28 10.76 9.92
N ARG A 15 -13.68 9.50 10.13
CA ARG A 15 -14.91 9.14 10.82
C ARG A 15 -14.70 7.95 11.74
N ALA A 16 -15.41 7.94 12.86
CA ALA A 16 -15.32 6.91 13.88
C ALA A 16 -16.21 5.68 13.56
N GLU A 17 -17.34 5.91 12.91
CA GLU A 17 -18.32 4.87 12.60
C GLU A 17 -17.90 4.11 11.34
N LEU A 18 -17.94 2.78 11.40
CA LEU A 18 -17.73 1.92 10.24
C LEU A 18 -19.04 1.78 9.44
N THR A 19 -18.92 1.76 8.12
CA THR A 19 -20.03 1.35 7.24
C THR A 19 -20.27 -0.17 7.37
N PRO A 20 -21.41 -0.70 6.92
CA PRO A 20 -21.67 -2.15 6.97
C PRO A 20 -20.61 -3.00 6.27
N ASP A 21 -20.08 -2.53 5.13
CA ASP A 21 -19.04 -3.24 4.38
C ASP A 21 -17.69 -3.21 5.12
N GLU A 22 -17.38 -2.10 5.79
CA GLU A 22 -16.17 -1.99 6.62
C GLU A 22 -16.26 -2.81 7.91
N GLN A 23 -17.45 -2.86 8.50
CA GLN A 23 -17.73 -3.73 9.64
C GLN A 23 -17.51 -5.20 9.25
N THR A 24 -18.03 -5.62 8.10
CA THR A 24 -17.79 -6.96 7.54
C THR A 24 -16.29 -7.22 7.34
N SER A 25 -15.58 -6.24 6.76
CA SER A 25 -14.14 -6.34 6.53
C SER A 25 -13.34 -6.43 7.82
N PHE A 26 -13.74 -5.71 8.87
CA PHE A 26 -13.15 -5.78 10.19
C PHE A 26 -13.44 -7.12 10.89
N GLU A 27 -14.63 -7.68 10.73
CA GLU A 27 -14.98 -9.01 11.24
C GLU A 27 -14.13 -10.12 10.63
N HIS A 28 -13.88 -10.05 9.31
CA HIS A 28 -12.93 -10.95 8.64
C HIS A 28 -11.52 -10.83 9.22
N LEU A 29 -11.04 -9.59 9.41
CA LEU A 29 -9.75 -9.33 10.02
C LEU A 29 -9.64 -9.96 11.41
N GLN A 30 -10.67 -9.80 12.25
CA GLN A 30 -10.69 -10.33 13.61
C GLN A 30 -10.79 -11.86 13.64
N TYR A 31 -11.56 -12.44 12.74
CA TYR A 31 -11.77 -13.88 12.68
C TYR A 31 -10.51 -14.62 12.23
N TYR A 32 -9.89 -14.18 11.13
CA TYR A 32 -8.73 -14.89 10.57
C TYR A 32 -7.40 -14.44 11.16
N LEU A 33 -7.25 -13.15 11.51
CA LEU A 33 -5.99 -12.56 11.96
C LEU A 33 -6.10 -11.91 13.35
N GLY A 34 -7.04 -12.39 14.17
CA GLY A 34 -7.27 -11.91 15.54
C GLY A 34 -6.05 -12.00 16.46
N GLY A 35 -5.12 -12.92 16.20
CA GLY A 35 -3.91 -13.13 17.01
C GLY A 35 -2.75 -12.16 16.77
N TYR A 36 -2.82 -11.28 15.77
CA TYR A 36 -1.73 -10.35 15.44
C TYR A 36 -1.94 -8.98 16.09
N ASP A 37 -0.84 -8.26 16.36
CA ASP A 37 -0.91 -6.86 16.79
C ASP A 37 -1.54 -6.02 15.67
N LYS A 38 -2.59 -5.27 16.01
CA LYS A 38 -3.37 -4.45 15.07
C LYS A 38 -3.28 -2.99 15.48
N PHE A 39 -3.06 -2.11 14.51
CA PHE A 39 -2.98 -0.67 14.71
C PHE A 39 -3.95 0.05 13.79
N LEU A 40 -4.86 0.84 14.38
CA LEU A 40 -5.64 1.81 13.62
C LEU A 40 -4.76 3.03 13.36
N VAL A 41 -4.60 3.37 12.09
CA VAL A 41 -3.90 4.59 11.67
C VAL A 41 -4.95 5.67 11.47
N VAL A 42 -4.96 6.64 12.38
CA VAL A 42 -6.03 7.63 12.54
C VAL A 42 -5.48 9.05 12.57
N PRO A 43 -6.28 10.06 12.18
CA PRO A 43 -5.92 11.46 12.38
C PRO A 43 -5.80 11.79 13.87
N ASP A 44 -4.96 12.76 14.21
CA ASP A 44 -4.75 13.24 15.58
C ASP A 44 -6.07 13.68 16.23
N SER A 45 -6.97 14.28 15.45
CA SER A 45 -8.28 14.75 15.92
C SER A 45 -9.34 13.67 16.14
N LEU A 46 -9.16 12.45 15.59
CA LEU A 46 -10.19 11.41 15.66
C LEU A 46 -10.06 10.56 16.92
N ASN A 47 -11.15 10.42 17.66
CA ASN A 47 -11.28 9.47 18.74
C ASN A 47 -12.12 8.29 18.29
N ILE A 48 -11.49 7.11 18.28
CA ILE A 48 -12.11 5.84 17.92
C ILE A 48 -11.49 4.75 18.77
N ASN A 49 -12.29 3.75 19.12
CA ASN A 49 -11.80 2.54 19.77
C ASN A 49 -12.45 1.34 19.10
N LEU A 50 -11.66 0.51 18.43
CA LEU A 50 -12.10 -0.79 17.92
C LEU A 50 -11.44 -1.90 18.77
N PRO A 51 -12.21 -2.91 19.20
CA PRO A 51 -11.71 -3.98 20.06
C PRO A 51 -10.45 -4.65 19.48
N GLY A 52 -9.42 -4.82 20.32
CA GLY A 52 -8.19 -5.51 19.91
C GLY A 52 -7.27 -4.70 18.99
N CYS A 53 -7.51 -3.39 18.82
CA CYS A 53 -6.63 -2.51 18.05
C CYS A 53 -6.01 -1.40 18.93
N SER A 54 -4.73 -1.16 18.75
CA SER A 54 -4.03 0.01 19.29
C SER A 54 -4.15 1.19 18.33
N LEU A 55 -3.99 2.43 18.81
CA LEU A 55 -3.99 3.61 17.96
C LEU A 55 -2.58 4.02 17.54
N LYS A 56 -2.43 4.42 16.28
CA LYS A 56 -1.25 5.11 15.75
C LYS A 56 -1.71 6.40 15.10
N ARG A 57 -1.36 7.53 15.71
CA ARG A 57 -1.86 8.84 15.27
C ARG A 57 -0.87 9.52 14.32
N PHE A 58 -1.42 10.22 13.33
CA PHE A 58 -0.70 11.03 12.36
C PHE A 58 -1.47 12.33 12.11
N GLY A 59 -0.79 13.33 11.56
CA GLY A 59 -1.40 14.63 11.27
C GLY A 59 -2.63 14.52 10.38
N ASP A 60 -3.64 15.33 10.68
CA ASP A 60 -4.95 15.35 10.00
C ASP A 60 -4.82 15.56 8.48
N GLU A 61 -3.75 16.21 8.01
CA GLU A 61 -3.46 16.44 6.60
C GLU A 61 -3.22 15.16 5.78
N TYR A 62 -3.01 14.02 6.44
CA TYR A 62 -2.78 12.73 5.78
C TYR A 62 -4.08 11.98 5.44
N PHE A 63 -5.24 12.51 5.83
CA PHE A 63 -6.51 11.81 5.72
C PHE A 63 -7.55 12.58 4.90
N GLY A 64 -8.66 11.92 4.58
CA GLY A 64 -9.81 12.53 3.87
C GLY A 64 -9.72 12.57 2.33
N SER A 65 -8.62 12.13 1.73
CA SER A 65 -8.53 11.92 0.27
C SER A 65 -7.49 10.88 -0.11
N VAL A 66 -7.61 10.32 -1.32
CA VAL A 66 -6.61 9.37 -1.86
C VAL A 66 -5.21 10.01 -1.89
N ALA A 67 -5.10 11.26 -2.34
CA ALA A 67 -3.81 11.96 -2.39
C ALA A 67 -3.19 12.19 -1.01
N ALA A 68 -4.02 12.42 0.02
CA ALA A 68 -3.56 12.53 1.40
C ALA A 68 -3.03 11.19 1.92
N ASN A 69 -3.77 10.10 1.67
CA ASN A 69 -3.36 8.75 2.05
C ASN A 69 -2.05 8.34 1.34
N THR A 70 -1.91 8.65 0.06
CA THR A 70 -0.66 8.45 -0.69
C THR A 70 0.52 9.15 0.00
N ARG A 71 0.35 10.40 0.46
CA ARG A 71 1.43 11.12 1.16
C ARG A 71 1.82 10.41 2.47
N LEU A 72 0.86 9.82 3.18
CA LEU A 72 1.13 9.06 4.40
C LEU A 72 1.93 7.79 4.09
N LEU A 73 1.49 7.03 3.08
CA LEU A 73 2.12 5.76 2.73
C LEU A 73 3.44 5.92 1.94
N LEU A 74 3.77 7.14 1.54
CA LEU A 74 5.09 7.59 1.05
C LEU A 74 5.86 8.43 2.07
N SER A 75 5.45 8.44 3.34
CA SER A 75 6.19 9.10 4.43
C SER A 75 7.15 8.11 5.11
N GLU A 76 8.38 8.55 5.36
CA GLU A 76 9.35 7.77 6.13
C GLU A 76 8.89 7.60 7.58
N ASP A 77 8.24 8.61 8.17
CA ASP A 77 7.77 8.60 9.54
C ASP A 77 6.73 7.51 9.79
N PHE A 78 5.87 7.26 8.78
CA PHE A 78 4.92 6.14 8.82
C PHE A 78 5.64 4.81 9.07
N TYR A 79 6.65 4.47 8.26
CA TYR A 79 7.39 3.21 8.40
C TYR A 79 8.27 3.18 9.67
N ARG A 80 8.87 4.32 10.05
CA ARG A 80 9.64 4.44 11.30
C ARG A 80 8.80 4.11 12.53
N SER A 81 7.52 4.47 12.47
CA SER A 81 6.57 4.25 13.55
C SER A 81 6.29 2.77 13.85
N PHE A 82 6.65 1.84 12.95
CA PHE A 82 6.45 0.39 13.10
C PHE A 82 7.77 -0.40 13.19
N THR A 83 8.90 0.24 13.51
CA THR A 83 10.23 -0.39 13.48
C THR A 83 10.46 -1.54 14.47
N ASP A 84 9.57 -1.70 15.46
CA ASP A 84 9.51 -2.88 16.33
C ASP A 84 9.11 -4.16 15.59
N TYR A 85 8.59 -4.04 14.36
CA TYR A 85 8.20 -5.13 13.48
C TYR A 85 9.14 -5.26 12.28
N GLU A 86 9.19 -6.45 11.67
CA GLU A 86 9.87 -6.67 10.39
C GLU A 86 8.97 -6.31 9.20
N TYR A 87 7.69 -6.65 9.30
CA TYR A 87 6.67 -6.45 8.28
C TYR A 87 5.46 -5.67 8.82
N ILE A 88 4.76 -5.01 7.90
CA ILE A 88 3.38 -4.56 8.10
C ILE A 88 2.49 -5.10 6.99
N LEU A 89 1.29 -5.54 7.34
CA LEU A 89 0.18 -5.74 6.41
C LEU A 89 -0.70 -4.49 6.45
N ILE A 90 -0.76 -3.75 5.34
CA ILE A 90 -1.81 -2.74 5.14
C ILE A 90 -3.11 -3.49 4.86
N TYR A 91 -4.15 -3.18 5.65
CA TYR A 91 -5.49 -3.74 5.54
C TYR A 91 -6.50 -2.59 5.53
N HIS A 92 -6.92 -2.14 4.36
CA HIS A 92 -8.03 -1.21 4.23
C HIS A 92 -9.35 -1.90 4.54
N LEU A 93 -10.34 -1.16 5.04
CA LEU A 93 -11.65 -1.73 5.40
C LEU A 93 -12.58 -1.96 4.19
N ASP A 94 -12.03 -1.97 2.99
CA ASP A 94 -12.63 -2.56 1.78
C ASP A 94 -11.88 -3.82 1.32
N ALA A 95 -11.03 -4.39 2.17
CA ALA A 95 -10.33 -5.66 1.98
C ALA A 95 -10.95 -6.80 2.80
N LEU A 96 -10.78 -8.04 2.33
CA LEU A 96 -11.12 -9.25 3.09
C LEU A 96 -9.89 -10.15 3.20
N VAL A 97 -9.83 -10.93 4.27
CA VAL A 97 -8.90 -12.06 4.43
C VAL A 97 -9.72 -13.34 4.60
N PHE A 98 -9.19 -14.47 4.11
CA PHE A 98 -9.89 -15.76 4.08
C PHE A 98 -9.15 -16.90 4.79
N SER A 99 -7.94 -16.65 5.31
CA SER A 99 -7.13 -17.65 6.03
C SER A 99 -5.99 -17.00 6.81
N ASP A 100 -5.45 -17.68 7.82
CA ASP A 100 -4.24 -17.23 8.52
C ASP A 100 -2.97 -17.75 7.84
N GLN A 101 -2.56 -17.09 6.76
CA GLN A 101 -1.30 -17.38 6.03
C GLN A 101 -0.28 -16.25 6.19
N LEU A 102 -0.51 -15.29 7.08
CA LEU A 102 0.25 -14.03 7.12
C LEU A 102 1.75 -14.26 7.41
N ARG A 103 2.08 -15.17 8.33
CA ARG A 103 3.49 -15.52 8.62
C ARG A 103 4.18 -16.20 7.44
N ALA A 104 3.49 -17.12 6.77
CA ALA A 104 4.03 -17.78 5.58
C ALA A 104 4.38 -16.76 4.49
N TRP A 105 3.56 -15.72 4.31
CA TRP A 105 3.88 -14.62 3.39
C TRP A 105 5.10 -13.80 3.85
N CYS A 106 5.27 -13.57 5.15
CA CYS A 106 6.49 -12.93 5.66
C CYS A 106 7.74 -13.78 5.38
N ASP A 107 7.63 -15.10 5.52
CA ASP A 107 8.74 -16.05 5.33
C ASP A 107 9.23 -16.15 3.87
N THR A 108 8.42 -15.69 2.90
CA THR A 108 8.88 -15.56 1.49
C THR A 108 10.04 -14.59 1.32
N GLY A 109 10.23 -13.67 2.27
CA GLY A 109 11.28 -12.66 2.21
C GLY A 109 11.08 -11.60 1.11
N LEU A 110 9.86 -11.51 0.55
CA LEU A 110 9.47 -10.43 -0.37
C LEU A 110 9.49 -9.09 0.36
N ASP A 111 9.78 -8.02 -0.38
CA ASP A 111 9.75 -6.66 0.16
C ASP A 111 8.37 -6.05 0.01
N TYR A 112 7.71 -6.29 -1.12
CA TYR A 112 6.39 -5.76 -1.43
C TYR A 112 5.54 -6.78 -2.21
N ILE A 113 4.33 -7.02 -1.72
CA ILE A 113 3.30 -7.79 -2.41
C ILE A 113 1.92 -7.19 -2.14
N GLY A 114 1.07 -7.21 -3.17
CA GLY A 114 -0.33 -6.82 -3.13
C GLY A 114 -1.08 -7.45 -4.31
N PRO A 115 -2.40 -7.26 -4.44
CA PRO A 115 -3.17 -7.76 -5.55
C PRO A 115 -2.60 -7.28 -6.89
N PRO A 116 -2.54 -8.13 -7.93
CA PRO A 116 -2.01 -7.74 -9.21
C PRO A 116 -2.98 -6.86 -9.99
N TRP A 117 -2.43 -5.84 -10.63
CA TRP A 117 -3.06 -5.21 -11.78
C TRP A 117 -2.95 -6.18 -12.96
N LEU A 118 -4.09 -6.62 -13.48
CA LEU A 118 -4.17 -7.50 -14.63
C LEU A 118 -4.67 -6.71 -15.83
N GLN A 119 -4.34 -7.15 -17.04
CA GLN A 119 -4.94 -6.58 -18.24
C GLN A 119 -6.24 -7.33 -18.53
N CYS A 120 -7.39 -6.69 -18.33
CA CYS A 120 -8.69 -7.26 -18.69
C CYS A 120 -9.70 -6.18 -19.08
N ALA A 121 -10.92 -6.60 -19.45
CA ALA A 121 -12.00 -5.71 -19.84
C ALA A 121 -12.37 -4.68 -18.74
N ASP A 122 -12.22 -5.08 -17.48
CA ASP A 122 -12.52 -4.22 -16.31
C ASP A 122 -11.35 -3.32 -15.92
N SER A 123 -10.18 -3.49 -16.54
CA SER A 123 -8.96 -2.71 -16.28
C SER A 123 -8.15 -2.43 -17.55
N PRO A 124 -8.77 -1.82 -18.59
CA PRO A 124 -8.13 -1.59 -19.89
C PRO A 124 -6.94 -0.62 -19.82
N TRP A 125 -6.80 0.13 -18.73
CA TRP A 125 -5.67 1.03 -18.49
C TRP A 125 -4.39 0.30 -18.08
N VAL A 126 -4.46 -0.98 -17.69
CA VAL A 126 -3.30 -1.80 -17.33
C VAL A 126 -2.62 -2.29 -18.60
N LYS A 127 -1.43 -1.75 -18.89
CA LYS A 127 -0.63 -2.13 -20.05
C LYS A 127 0.26 -3.35 -19.79
N GLU A 128 0.75 -3.48 -18.57
CA GLU A 128 1.66 -4.53 -18.14
C GLU A 128 1.22 -5.02 -16.76
N ALA A 129 1.03 -6.35 -16.65
CA ALA A 129 0.57 -6.98 -15.44
C ALA A 129 1.69 -7.04 -14.40
N ARG A 130 1.39 -6.62 -13.18
CA ARG A 130 2.31 -6.60 -12.03
C ARG A 130 1.54 -6.39 -10.74
N VAL A 131 2.18 -6.67 -9.60
CA VAL A 131 1.57 -6.42 -8.29
C VAL A 131 1.41 -4.94 -8.00
N GLY A 132 0.36 -4.59 -7.28
CA GLY A 132 0.01 -3.22 -6.93
C GLY A 132 -1.07 -3.21 -5.85
N ASN A 133 -1.97 -2.24 -5.91
CA ASN A 133 -3.15 -2.16 -5.06
C ASN A 133 -2.82 -2.12 -3.57
N GLY A 134 -2.26 -0.99 -3.15
CA GLY A 134 -1.63 -0.82 -1.84
C GLY A 134 -2.54 -1.05 -0.62
N GLY A 135 -3.86 -1.09 -0.79
CA GLY A 135 -4.82 -1.20 0.30
C GLY A 135 -4.96 -2.59 0.93
N PHE A 136 -4.49 -3.65 0.27
CA PHE A 136 -4.21 -4.93 0.91
C PHE A 136 -2.82 -5.38 0.51
N SER A 137 -1.80 -4.99 1.27
CA SER A 137 -0.40 -5.23 0.87
C SER A 137 0.53 -5.51 2.04
N LEU A 138 1.45 -6.46 1.85
CA LEU A 138 2.51 -6.77 2.81
C LEU A 138 3.78 -6.02 2.43
N ARG A 139 4.39 -5.36 3.42
CA ARG A 139 5.51 -4.44 3.24
C ARG A 139 6.63 -4.74 4.24
N LYS A 140 7.84 -5.03 3.76
CA LYS A 140 9.03 -5.21 4.61
C LYS A 140 9.60 -3.86 5.01
N ILE A 141 9.46 -3.50 6.28
CA ILE A 141 9.72 -2.13 6.78
C ILE A 141 11.15 -1.67 6.44
N GLU A 142 12.16 -2.50 6.69
CA GLU A 142 13.55 -2.08 6.47
C GLU A 142 13.87 -1.83 4.98
N SER A 143 13.26 -2.59 4.07
CA SER A 143 13.45 -2.39 2.62
C SER A 143 12.85 -1.07 2.16
N PHE A 144 11.69 -0.69 2.70
CA PHE A 144 11.10 0.63 2.45
C PHE A 144 11.98 1.74 3.02
N LEU A 145 12.47 1.59 4.26
CA LEU A 145 13.40 2.55 4.87
C LEU A 145 14.71 2.71 4.10
N LYS A 146 15.24 1.65 3.48
CA LYS A 146 16.40 1.73 2.58
C LYS A 146 16.13 2.61 1.36
N VAL A 147 14.94 2.53 0.77
CA VAL A 147 14.55 3.40 -0.35
C VAL A 147 14.58 4.87 0.07
N PHE A 148 14.02 5.23 1.23
CA PHE A 148 14.06 6.61 1.74
C PHE A 148 15.49 7.13 1.97
N ARG A 149 16.42 6.24 2.34
CA ARG A 149 17.84 6.57 2.59
C ARG A 149 18.68 6.59 1.30
N SER A 150 18.13 6.19 0.15
CA SER A 150 18.89 6.13 -1.10
C SER A 150 19.31 7.53 -1.58
N ASP A 151 20.58 7.64 -1.96
CA ASP A 151 21.16 8.83 -2.60
C ASP A 151 21.04 8.78 -4.13
N VAL A 152 20.45 7.73 -4.69
CA VAL A 152 20.23 7.59 -6.14
C VAL A 152 19.32 8.72 -6.64
N TYR A 153 19.68 9.26 -7.80
CA TYR A 153 18.97 10.37 -8.42
C TYR A 153 17.62 9.95 -8.95
N TRP A 154 16.55 10.64 -8.57
CA TRP A 154 15.22 10.36 -9.15
C TRP A 154 15.10 10.78 -10.61
N MET A 155 15.84 11.82 -11.00
CA MET A 155 15.91 12.36 -12.35
C MET A 155 17.36 12.73 -12.65
N GLU A 156 17.87 12.31 -13.80
CA GLU A 156 19.23 12.66 -14.20
C GLU A 156 19.35 14.19 -14.35
N PRO A 157 20.38 14.85 -13.77
CA PRO A 157 20.53 16.31 -13.87
C PRO A 157 20.59 16.83 -15.32
N GLY A 158 21.04 15.98 -16.25
CA GLY A 158 21.01 16.24 -17.69
C GLY A 158 19.58 16.27 -18.24
N GLU A 159 18.77 15.28 -17.93
CA GLU A 159 17.36 15.19 -18.35
C GLU A 159 16.53 16.34 -17.79
N TYR A 160 16.69 16.65 -16.49
CA TYR A 160 16.06 17.81 -15.86
C TYR A 160 16.34 19.11 -16.64
N TRP A 161 17.60 19.30 -17.03
CA TRP A 161 18.03 20.46 -17.79
C TRP A 161 17.39 20.49 -19.18
N GLN A 162 17.36 19.36 -19.86
CA GLN A 162 16.75 19.23 -21.17
C GLN A 162 15.25 19.57 -21.12
N GLU A 163 14.51 18.93 -20.21
CA GLU A 163 13.05 19.07 -20.09
C GLU A 163 12.64 20.52 -19.74
N LYS A 164 13.32 21.17 -18.79
CA LYS A 164 12.89 22.49 -18.29
C LYS A 164 13.47 23.66 -19.08
N TYR A 165 14.68 23.53 -19.62
CA TYR A 165 15.48 24.68 -20.06
C TYR A 165 16.04 24.60 -21.48
N ALA A 166 16.07 23.45 -22.15
CA ALA A 166 16.68 23.35 -23.49
C ALA A 166 16.01 24.27 -24.52
N GLY A 167 14.68 24.36 -24.49
CA GLY A 167 13.90 25.23 -25.38
C GLY A 167 13.76 26.68 -24.91
N ARG A 168 14.45 27.10 -23.84
CA ARG A 168 14.33 28.46 -23.29
C ARG A 168 15.40 29.40 -23.86
N ALA A 169 15.11 30.71 -23.85
CA ALA A 169 16.05 31.74 -24.28
C ALA A 169 17.36 31.73 -23.45
N LEU A 170 18.46 32.17 -24.05
CA LEU A 170 19.80 32.14 -23.45
C LEU A 170 19.88 32.82 -22.07
N PRO A 171 19.25 33.99 -21.81
CA PRO A 171 19.29 34.61 -20.49
C PRO A 171 18.65 33.75 -19.40
N VAL A 172 17.53 33.09 -19.71
CA VAL A 172 16.84 32.18 -18.79
C VAL A 172 17.70 30.96 -18.49
N ARG A 173 18.37 30.41 -19.51
CA ARG A 173 19.31 29.30 -19.35
C ARG A 173 20.50 29.69 -18.49
N MET A 174 21.13 30.85 -18.72
CA MET A 174 22.26 31.29 -17.91
C MET A 174 21.88 31.46 -16.44
N LEU A 175 20.77 32.16 -16.17
CA LEU A 175 20.25 32.39 -14.81
C LEU A 175 19.96 31.08 -14.06
N ASN A 176 19.49 30.05 -14.75
CA ASN A 176 19.10 28.77 -14.13
C ASN A 176 20.22 27.72 -14.13
N SER A 177 21.37 27.98 -14.76
CA SER A 177 22.49 27.03 -14.82
C SER A 177 22.98 26.52 -13.45
N PRO A 178 22.96 27.30 -12.34
CA PRO A 178 23.29 26.78 -11.02
C PRO A 178 22.33 25.67 -10.56
N ARG A 179 21.06 25.69 -10.98
CA ARG A 179 20.07 24.65 -10.60
C ARG A 179 20.44 23.27 -11.15
N ARG A 180 21.08 23.21 -12.32
CA ARG A 180 21.61 21.96 -12.88
C ARG A 180 22.70 21.37 -11.99
N TRP A 181 23.59 22.21 -11.47
CA TRP A 181 24.67 21.80 -10.57
C TRP A 181 24.12 21.38 -9.21
N LEU A 182 23.15 22.12 -8.66
CA LEU A 182 22.46 21.75 -7.42
C LEU A 182 21.82 20.37 -7.51
N LYS A 183 21.26 19.99 -8.67
CA LYS A 183 20.67 18.66 -8.90
C LYS A 183 21.68 17.50 -8.87
N ARG A 184 22.98 17.76 -8.95
CA ARG A 184 24.03 16.75 -8.73
C ARG A 184 24.24 16.42 -7.26
N LEU A 185 23.72 17.24 -6.35
CA LEU A 185 23.76 16.93 -4.92
C LEU A 185 22.54 16.07 -4.59
N SER A 186 22.73 14.84 -4.12
CA SER A 186 21.66 13.87 -3.82
C SER A 186 20.58 14.46 -2.91
N ARG A 187 20.96 15.31 -1.95
CA ARG A 187 20.02 16.04 -1.07
C ARG A 187 18.95 16.86 -1.82
N PHE A 188 19.20 17.28 -3.05
CA PHE A 188 18.26 18.02 -3.90
C PHE A 188 17.66 17.15 -5.02
N ASN A 189 17.97 15.86 -5.02
CA ASN A 189 17.64 14.92 -6.07
C ASN A 189 17.52 13.47 -5.57
N ASN A 190 16.81 13.22 -4.47
CA ASN A 190 16.68 11.88 -3.86
C ASN A 190 15.24 11.35 -3.91
N ALA A 191 15.06 10.11 -3.46
CA ALA A 191 13.76 9.43 -3.36
C ALA A 191 12.72 10.26 -2.60
N ARG A 192 13.10 10.86 -1.46
CA ARG A 192 12.18 11.66 -0.62
C ARG A 192 11.57 12.83 -1.40
N LEU A 193 12.36 13.49 -2.25
CA LEU A 193 11.89 14.61 -3.07
C LEU A 193 10.99 14.18 -4.23
N GLU A 194 11.22 13.01 -4.82
CA GLU A 194 10.28 12.42 -5.79
C GLU A 194 8.95 12.09 -5.10
N MET A 195 9.01 11.36 -3.99
CA MET A 195 7.84 10.93 -3.20
C MET A 195 6.99 12.12 -2.73
N ALA A 196 7.62 13.20 -2.25
CA ALA A 196 6.92 14.41 -1.84
C ALA A 196 6.09 15.06 -2.97
N ARG A 197 6.44 14.79 -4.24
CA ARG A 197 5.77 15.32 -5.43
C ARG A 197 4.95 14.27 -6.18
N TRP A 198 4.90 13.03 -5.68
CA TRP A 198 4.31 11.90 -6.39
C TRP A 198 2.84 12.11 -6.75
N HIS A 199 2.04 12.63 -5.81
CA HIS A 199 0.63 12.95 -5.99
C HIS A 199 0.37 14.06 -7.05
N LEU A 200 1.40 14.78 -7.51
CA LEU A 200 1.30 15.84 -8.52
C LEU A 200 1.59 15.36 -9.94
N ARG A 201 1.86 14.06 -10.15
CA ARG A 201 2.20 13.54 -11.48
C ARG A 201 1.07 13.75 -12.51
N PRO A 202 1.38 14.20 -13.73
CA PRO A 202 0.38 14.49 -14.76
C PRO A 202 -0.11 13.24 -15.49
N ASP A 203 0.63 12.13 -15.42
CA ASP A 203 0.34 10.86 -16.11
C ASP A 203 -0.75 10.00 -15.43
N GLY A 204 -1.29 10.47 -14.31
CA GLY A 204 -2.33 9.77 -13.55
C GLY A 204 -1.82 8.73 -12.56
N THR A 205 -0.52 8.41 -12.54
CA THR A 205 0.09 7.44 -11.61
C THR A 205 0.37 8.07 -10.24
N LYS A 206 -0.71 8.44 -9.55
CA LYS A 206 -0.65 9.25 -8.32
C LYS A 206 -0.66 8.42 -7.04
N ASN A 207 -1.14 7.17 -7.10
CA ASN A 207 -1.20 6.30 -5.93
C ASN A 207 0.20 5.79 -5.55
N GLU A 208 0.41 5.48 -4.27
CA GLU A 208 1.72 5.08 -3.73
C GLU A 208 2.17 3.69 -4.21
N ASP A 209 1.22 2.81 -4.52
CA ASP A 209 1.49 1.46 -5.01
C ASP A 209 2.20 1.47 -6.36
N HIS A 210 1.93 2.46 -7.22
CA HIS A 210 2.73 2.69 -8.43
C HIS A 210 4.20 2.99 -8.08
N PHE A 211 4.45 3.77 -7.03
CA PHE A 211 5.83 4.04 -6.60
C PHE A 211 6.51 2.74 -6.13
N TRP A 212 5.86 2.00 -5.24
CA TRP A 212 6.46 0.82 -4.63
C TRP A 212 6.65 -0.34 -5.60
N SER A 213 5.73 -0.50 -6.56
CA SER A 213 5.84 -1.51 -7.62
C SER A 213 6.89 -1.16 -8.67
N ASP A 214 6.89 0.10 -9.15
CA ASP A 214 7.64 0.48 -10.36
C ASP A 214 8.96 1.21 -10.07
N ARG A 215 9.00 2.01 -9.01
CA ARG A 215 10.13 2.94 -8.76
C ARG A 215 11.05 2.49 -7.63
N ALA A 216 10.62 1.65 -6.70
CA ALA A 216 11.47 1.22 -5.59
C ALA A 216 12.81 0.60 -6.05
N LYS A 217 12.77 -0.22 -7.11
CA LYS A 217 13.97 -0.87 -7.70
C LYS A 217 14.98 0.10 -8.30
N HIS A 218 14.53 1.28 -8.73
CA HIS A 218 15.43 2.34 -9.20
C HIS A 218 16.38 2.80 -8.07
N TYR A 219 15.87 2.88 -6.84
CA TYR A 219 16.61 3.33 -5.67
C TYR A 219 17.36 2.23 -4.94
N VAL A 220 16.81 1.01 -4.98
CA VAL A 220 17.35 -0.18 -4.33
C VAL A 220 17.18 -1.35 -5.31
N PRO A 221 18.20 -1.66 -6.14
CA PRO A 221 18.08 -2.67 -7.21
C PRO A 221 17.61 -4.05 -6.73
N ASP A 222 18.01 -4.45 -5.52
CA ASP A 222 17.64 -5.74 -4.92
C ASP A 222 16.25 -5.73 -4.24
N PHE A 223 15.45 -4.67 -4.40
CA PHE A 223 14.10 -4.57 -3.82
C PHE A 223 13.16 -5.60 -4.47
N LYS A 224 12.69 -6.56 -3.67
CA LYS A 224 11.94 -7.74 -4.11
C LYS A 224 10.44 -7.46 -4.17
N VAL A 225 10.00 -7.01 -5.34
CA VAL A 225 8.58 -6.95 -5.71
C VAL A 225 8.11 -8.33 -6.16
N ALA A 226 6.96 -8.78 -5.66
CA ALA A 226 6.38 -10.07 -5.99
C ALA A 226 6.04 -10.23 -7.48
N SER A 227 6.02 -11.48 -7.93
CA SER A 227 5.51 -11.85 -9.26
C SER A 227 3.98 -11.71 -9.33
N VAL A 228 3.42 -11.66 -10.55
CA VAL A 228 1.95 -11.69 -10.73
C VAL A 228 1.35 -12.99 -10.20
N GLU A 229 2.06 -14.12 -10.33
CA GLU A 229 1.63 -15.42 -9.84
C GLU A 229 1.52 -15.44 -8.31
N ASP A 230 2.54 -14.93 -7.61
CA ASP A 230 2.49 -14.78 -6.15
C ASP A 230 1.41 -13.78 -5.75
N GLY A 231 1.28 -12.67 -6.49
CA GLY A 231 0.22 -11.69 -6.30
C GLY A 231 -1.18 -12.29 -6.37
N LEU A 232 -1.45 -13.15 -7.36
CA LEU A 232 -2.72 -13.86 -7.48
C LEU A 232 -2.98 -14.79 -6.29
N ARG A 233 -1.96 -15.50 -5.79
CA ARG A 233 -2.11 -16.33 -4.58
C ARG A 233 -2.31 -15.48 -3.32
N PHE A 234 -1.74 -14.29 -3.30
CA PHE A 234 -1.84 -13.37 -2.17
C PHE A 234 -3.22 -12.70 -2.12
N ALA A 235 -3.63 -12.03 -3.19
CA ALA A 235 -4.90 -11.32 -3.20
C ALA A 235 -5.49 -11.09 -4.60
N PHE A 236 -6.83 -11.05 -4.65
CA PHE A 236 -7.57 -10.58 -5.83
C PHE A 236 -8.05 -9.13 -5.65
N GLU A 237 -8.33 -8.45 -6.75
CA GLU A 237 -9.04 -7.17 -6.76
C GLU A 237 -9.98 -7.11 -7.97
N VAL A 238 -9.50 -6.59 -9.11
CA VAL A 238 -10.29 -6.49 -10.34
C VAL A 238 -10.50 -7.87 -10.97
N ALA A 239 -11.70 -8.12 -11.49
CA ALA A 239 -12.09 -9.34 -12.19
C ALA A 239 -11.80 -10.64 -11.40
N PRO A 240 -12.35 -10.80 -10.18
CA PRO A 240 -12.00 -11.92 -9.30
C PRO A 240 -12.34 -13.30 -9.86
N ARG A 241 -13.33 -13.41 -10.76
CA ARG A 241 -13.63 -14.66 -11.50
C ARG A 241 -12.46 -15.08 -12.40
N MET A 242 -11.91 -14.13 -13.16
CA MET A 242 -10.74 -14.36 -14.00
C MET A 242 -9.52 -14.72 -13.13
N CYS A 243 -9.33 -14.03 -12.00
CA CYS A 243 -8.27 -14.38 -11.05
C CYS A 243 -8.41 -15.81 -10.51
N LEU A 244 -9.64 -16.25 -10.24
CA LEU A 244 -9.93 -17.62 -9.80
C LEU A 244 -9.62 -18.64 -10.91
N GLU A 245 -9.91 -18.34 -12.18
CA GLU A 245 -9.53 -19.18 -13.31
C GLU A 245 -8.01 -19.29 -13.45
N LEU A 246 -7.28 -18.17 -13.36
CA LEU A 246 -5.82 -18.12 -13.44
C LEU A 246 -5.14 -18.90 -12.31
N THR A 247 -5.77 -18.97 -11.15
CA THR A 247 -5.32 -19.77 -9.99
C THR A 247 -5.85 -21.20 -9.98
N ARG A 248 -6.52 -21.64 -11.07
CA ARG A 248 -7.11 -22.98 -11.21
C ARG A 248 -8.10 -23.34 -10.09
N GLY A 249 -8.88 -22.35 -9.65
CA GLY A 249 -9.89 -22.50 -8.61
C GLY A 249 -9.37 -22.32 -7.18
N ALA A 250 -8.08 -21.99 -6.98
CA ALA A 250 -7.54 -21.76 -5.64
C ALA A 250 -7.89 -20.36 -5.11
N MET A 251 -8.46 -20.31 -3.91
CA MET A 251 -8.76 -19.03 -3.25
C MET A 251 -7.48 -18.31 -2.81
N PRO A 252 -7.44 -16.98 -2.90
CA PRO A 252 -6.30 -16.19 -2.44
C PRO A 252 -6.28 -16.08 -0.91
N PHE A 253 -5.16 -15.61 -0.36
CA PHE A 253 -5.08 -15.24 1.06
C PHE A 253 -6.08 -14.13 1.44
N GLY A 254 -6.29 -13.14 0.56
CA GLY A 254 -7.29 -12.08 0.75
C GLY A 254 -7.77 -11.43 -0.54
N CYS A 255 -8.42 -10.27 -0.42
CA CYS A 255 -8.77 -9.43 -1.56
C CYS A 255 -8.83 -7.95 -1.16
N HIS A 256 -8.85 -7.06 -2.15
CA HIS A 256 -8.98 -5.61 -1.97
C HIS A 256 -10.17 -5.08 -2.78
N ALA A 257 -10.76 -3.98 -2.31
CA ALA A 257 -11.90 -3.30 -2.91
C ALA A 257 -13.08 -4.25 -3.24
N TRP A 258 -13.37 -5.21 -2.35
CA TRP A 258 -14.39 -6.24 -2.55
C TRP A 258 -15.82 -5.70 -2.81
N PRO A 259 -16.26 -4.56 -2.23
CA PRO A 259 -17.59 -4.03 -2.52
C PRO A 259 -17.66 -3.42 -3.94
N ARG A 260 -16.51 -3.00 -4.47
CA ARG A 260 -16.40 -2.29 -5.76
C ARG A 260 -16.31 -3.25 -6.93
N TYR A 261 -15.55 -4.34 -6.79
CA TYR A 261 -15.25 -5.26 -7.88
C TYR A 261 -15.92 -6.62 -7.68
N ASP A 262 -17.02 -6.83 -8.43
CA ASP A 262 -17.84 -8.05 -8.44
C ASP A 262 -18.23 -8.51 -7.02
N ARG A 263 -19.00 -7.68 -6.31
CA ARG A 263 -19.52 -7.98 -4.97
C ARG A 263 -20.16 -9.37 -4.89
N THR A 264 -20.92 -9.75 -5.91
CA THR A 264 -21.63 -11.03 -5.97
C THR A 264 -20.70 -12.24 -5.96
N PHE A 265 -19.47 -12.08 -6.43
CA PHE A 265 -18.45 -13.11 -6.30
C PHE A 265 -18.03 -13.34 -4.85
N TRP A 266 -17.94 -12.26 -4.05
CA TRP A 266 -17.46 -12.31 -2.67
C TRP A 266 -18.53 -12.68 -1.65
N GLU A 267 -19.80 -12.36 -1.91
CA GLU A 267 -20.94 -12.60 -1.01
C GLU A 267 -21.00 -14.01 -0.41
N PRO A 268 -20.78 -15.11 -1.17
CA PRO A 268 -20.79 -16.46 -0.61
C PRO A 268 -19.66 -16.75 0.40
N TYR A 269 -18.60 -15.94 0.40
CA TYR A 269 -17.42 -16.12 1.25
C TYR A 269 -17.41 -15.19 2.47
N LEU A 270 -18.42 -14.33 2.63
CA LEU A 270 -18.53 -13.45 3.78
C LEU A 270 -18.88 -14.25 5.04
N ILE A 271 -18.21 -13.92 6.15
CA ILE A 271 -18.55 -14.49 7.45
C ILE A 271 -19.95 -13.98 7.81
N SER A 272 -20.88 -14.91 8.04
CA SER A 272 -22.18 -14.54 8.61
C SER A 272 -21.96 -14.02 10.03
N PRO A 273 -22.59 -12.90 10.45
CA PRO A 273 -22.47 -12.41 11.80
C PRO A 273 -22.86 -13.54 12.76
N ARG A 274 -21.96 -13.87 13.69
CA ARG A 274 -22.27 -14.83 14.75
C ARG A 274 -23.46 -14.26 15.51
N THR A 275 -24.64 -14.85 15.36
CA THR A 275 -25.61 -14.82 16.44
C THR A 275 -24.92 -15.46 17.62
N GLU A 276 -24.68 -14.71 18.70
CA GLU A 276 -24.25 -15.29 19.97
C GLU A 276 -25.35 -16.22 20.48
N SER A 277 -25.38 -17.45 19.97
CA SER A 277 -26.10 -18.56 20.59
C SER A 277 -25.17 -19.19 21.63
N ASN A 278 -24.92 -18.48 22.72
CA ASN A 278 -24.59 -19.12 23.98
C ASN A 278 -25.85 -19.12 24.84
N SER A 279 -26.73 -20.06 24.52
CA SER A 279 -27.60 -20.68 25.50
C SER A 279 -26.71 -21.31 26.58
N VAL A 280 -26.49 -20.58 27.67
CA VAL A 280 -26.15 -21.20 28.95
C VAL A 280 -27.43 -21.83 29.49
N ARG A 281 -27.65 -23.08 29.08
CA ARG A 281 -28.34 -24.16 29.79
C ARG A 281 -27.37 -25.33 29.58
N GLU A 282 -26.75 -25.92 30.59
CA GLU A 282 -27.33 -26.50 31.81
C GLU A 282 -26.51 -26.18 33.07
#